data_AF-A0A530GEQ4-F1
#
_entry.id   AF-A0A530GEQ4-F1
#
_cell.length_a   1.000
_cell.length_b   1.000
_cell.length_c   1.000
_cell.angle_alpha   90.00
_cell.angle_beta   90.00
_cell.angle_gamma   90.00
#
_symmetry.space_group_name_H-M   'P 1'
#
loop_
_entity.id
_entity.type
_entity.pdbx_description
1 polymer ?
#
loop_
_entity_poly.entity_id
_entity_poly.type
_entity_poly.pdbx_seq_one_letter_code
_entity_poly.pdbx_strand_id
1 'polypeptide(L)'
;MTEALRDNEHVPSVILSVPQLPDRTEAILSNHDGPLAPLTAAVSTLNALGVACIAMPCNTAHHWYDKLAANSSAEIIHIGDAVVAEIRRGLDRGRV
;
A
#
# COMPACT_ATOMS: atom_id res chain seq x y z
N MET A 1 -2.20 16.46 1.71
CA MET A 1 -3.23 16.85 2.69
C MET A 1 -4.60 16.49 2.14
N THR A 2 -5.53 16.09 3.01
CA THR A 2 -6.92 15.76 2.66
C THR A 2 -7.78 17.02 2.57
N GLU A 3 -9.02 16.88 2.07
CA GLU A 3 -10.01 17.95 2.16
C GLU A 3 -10.36 18.23 3.63
N ALA A 4 -9.97 19.40 4.13
CA ALA A 4 -10.12 19.82 5.53
C ALA A 4 -10.02 21.36 5.64
N LEU A 5 -10.65 21.94 6.67
CA LEU A 5 -10.60 23.38 6.94
C LEU A 5 -9.53 23.74 7.98
N ARG A 6 -9.10 22.77 8.79
CA ARG A 6 -8.12 22.93 9.87
C ARG A 6 -7.20 21.72 9.97
N ASP A 7 -6.01 21.92 10.53
CA ASP A 7 -4.98 20.88 10.60
C ASP A 7 -5.46 19.60 11.32
N ASN A 8 -6.24 19.75 12.38
CA ASN A 8 -6.75 18.64 13.19
C ASN A 8 -7.90 17.85 12.53
N GLU A 9 -8.34 18.26 11.35
CA GLU A 9 -9.35 17.56 10.54
C GLU A 9 -8.69 16.68 9.46
N HIS A 10 -7.37 16.79 9.25
CA HIS A 10 -6.67 15.90 8.34
C HIS A 10 -6.66 14.46 8.84
N VAL A 11 -6.66 13.52 7.89
CA VAL A 11 -6.49 12.10 8.21
C VAL A 11 -5.12 11.88 8.88
N PRO A 12 -5.08 11.34 10.11
CA PRO A 12 -3.82 11.00 10.77
C PRO A 12 -3.04 9.99 9.93
N SER A 13 -1.75 10.24 9.73
CA SER A 13 -0.93 9.38 8.87
C SER A 13 0.52 9.32 9.37
N VAL A 14 1.15 8.20 9.04
CA VAL A 14 2.57 7.94 9.23
C VAL A 14 3.12 7.41 7.90
N ILE A 15 4.34 7.82 7.56
CA ILE A 15 5.03 7.35 6.37
C ILE A 15 6.28 6.60 6.82
N LEU A 16 6.36 5.32 6.45
CA LEU A 16 7.59 4.55 6.51
C LEU A 16 8.25 4.58 5.12
N SER A 17 9.32 5.36 4.99
CA SER A 17 10.10 5.48 3.75
C SER A 17 11.44 4.77 3.92
N VAL A 18 11.55 3.58 3.32
CA VAL A 18 12.76 2.74 3.40
C VAL A 18 13.26 2.44 1.98
N PRO A 19 14.08 3.32 1.38
CA PRO A 19 14.56 3.13 0.02
C PRO A 19 15.54 1.95 -0.12
N GLN A 20 16.01 1.37 0.99
CA GLN A 20 16.90 0.20 1.00
C GLN A 20 16.17 -1.13 0.70
N LEU A 21 14.85 -1.14 0.52
CA LEU A 21 14.15 -2.35 0.09
C LEU A 21 14.74 -2.84 -1.25
N PRO A 22 14.96 -4.17 -1.39
CA PRO A 22 15.43 -4.75 -2.65
C PRO A 22 14.55 -4.35 -3.85
N ASP A 23 15.13 -4.33 -5.04
CA ASP A 23 14.37 -4.02 -6.25
C ASP A 23 13.31 -5.09 -6.52
N ARG A 24 12.07 -4.65 -6.78
CA ARG A 24 10.94 -5.56 -6.94
C ARG A 24 10.87 -6.13 -8.35
N THR A 25 11.24 -5.32 -9.35
CA THR A 25 11.17 -5.73 -10.76
C THR A 25 12.22 -6.81 -11.03
N GLU A 26 13.45 -6.59 -10.58
CA GLU A 26 14.53 -7.56 -10.63
C GLU A 26 14.10 -8.88 -9.98
N ALA A 27 13.61 -8.82 -8.74
CA ALA A 27 13.19 -10.02 -8.03
C ALA A 27 12.07 -10.82 -8.74
N ILE A 28 11.09 -10.13 -9.32
CA ILE A 28 10.02 -10.75 -10.10
C ILE A 28 10.58 -11.40 -11.38
N LEU A 29 11.45 -10.69 -12.11
CA LEU A 29 12.02 -11.19 -13.36
C LEU A 29 13.02 -12.33 -13.15
N SER A 30 13.76 -12.28 -12.04
CA SER A 30 14.70 -13.31 -11.58
C SER A 30 14.02 -14.44 -10.79
N ASN A 31 12.70 -14.37 -10.59
CA ASN A 31 11.86 -15.35 -9.90
C ASN A 31 12.35 -15.69 -8.47
N HIS A 32 12.58 -14.67 -7.64
CA HIS A 32 12.88 -14.83 -6.22
C HIS A 32 12.11 -13.86 -5.32
N ASP A 33 11.96 -14.25 -4.05
CA ASP A 33 11.16 -13.52 -3.05
C ASP A 33 12.01 -12.56 -2.19
N GLY A 34 13.12 -12.05 -2.72
CA GLY A 34 14.06 -11.18 -1.98
C GLY A 34 13.39 -9.99 -1.27
N PRO A 35 12.44 -9.28 -1.91
CA PRO A 35 11.69 -8.18 -1.29
C PRO A 35 10.69 -8.59 -0.20
N LEU A 36 10.25 -9.84 -0.14
CA LEU A 36 9.12 -10.25 0.73
C LEU A 36 9.42 -10.04 2.22
N ALA A 37 10.58 -10.49 2.68
CA ALA A 37 10.97 -10.36 4.09
C ALA A 37 11.05 -8.88 4.55
N PRO A 38 11.77 -7.97 3.84
CA PRO A 38 11.78 -6.56 4.23
C PRO A 38 10.44 -5.85 4.04
N LEU A 39 9.60 -6.23 3.06
CA LEU A 39 8.22 -5.74 2.96
C LEU A 39 7.38 -6.16 4.17
N THR A 40 7.51 -7.41 4.62
CA THR A 40 6.81 -7.91 5.82
C THR A 40 7.25 -7.17 7.08
N ALA A 41 8.54 -6.88 7.21
CA ALA A 41 9.07 -6.07 8.30
C ALA A 41 8.53 -4.62 8.29
N ALA A 42 8.34 -4.04 7.09
CA ALA A 42 7.72 -2.72 6.94
C ALA A 42 6.25 -2.74 7.38
N VAL A 43 5.48 -3.75 6.97
CA VAL A 43 4.09 -3.96 7.43
C VAL A 43 4.03 -4.13 8.94
N SER A 44 4.92 -4.95 9.52
CA SER A 44 4.99 -5.14 10.97
C SER A 44 5.31 -3.84 11.72
N THR A 45 6.20 -3.02 11.19
CA THR A 45 6.52 -1.70 11.77
C THR A 45 5.29 -0.80 11.79
N LEU A 46 4.55 -0.75 10.69
CA LEU A 46 3.32 0.05 10.60
C LEU A 46 2.23 -0.48 11.54
N ASN A 47 2.05 -1.80 11.64
CA ASN A 47 1.12 -2.42 12.59
C ASN A 47 1.46 -2.07 14.04
N ALA A 48 2.74 -2.05 14.41
CA ALA A 48 3.19 -1.67 15.74
C ALA A 48 2.88 -0.19 16.09
N LEU A 49 2.70 0.67 15.08
CA LEU A 49 2.26 2.05 15.26
C LEU A 49 0.74 2.20 15.39
N GLY A 50 -0.01 1.09 15.32
CA GLY A 50 -1.46 1.07 15.50
C GLY A 50 -2.25 1.65 14.32
N VAL A 51 -1.69 1.64 13.11
CA VAL A 51 -2.43 2.07 11.92
C VAL A 51 -3.60 1.12 11.65
N ALA A 52 -4.75 1.68 11.27
CA ALA A 52 -5.90 0.87 10.87
C ALA A 52 -5.80 0.38 9.42
N CYS A 53 -5.03 1.09 8.59
CA CYS A 53 -4.93 0.87 7.15
C CYS A 53 -3.51 1.17 6.65
N ILE A 54 -3.05 0.42 5.65
CA ILE A 54 -1.77 0.56 4.97
C ILE A 54 -2.03 0.74 3.46
N ALA A 55 -1.46 1.80 2.90
CA ALA A 55 -1.37 2.00 1.46
C ALA A 55 0.09 1.93 1.01
N MET A 56 0.38 1.13 -0.02
CA MET A 56 1.72 0.97 -0.58
C MET A 56 1.82 1.67 -1.94
N PRO A 57 2.56 2.78 -2.08
CA PRO A 57 2.65 3.52 -3.34
C PRO A 57 3.63 2.85 -4.33
N CYS A 58 3.47 1.55 -4.60
CA CYS A 58 4.32 0.80 -5.52
C CYS A 58 3.55 -0.36 -6.16
N ASN A 59 3.35 -0.32 -7.47
CA ASN A 59 2.63 -1.36 -8.22
C ASN A 59 3.29 -2.74 -8.06
N THR A 60 4.61 -2.84 -8.25
CA THR A 60 5.31 -4.14 -8.22
C THR A 60 5.38 -4.75 -6.82
N ALA A 61 5.29 -3.96 -5.75
CA ALA A 61 5.21 -4.49 -4.39
C ALA A 61 3.92 -5.31 -4.16
N HIS A 62 2.84 -5.03 -4.91
CA HIS A 62 1.59 -5.78 -4.83
C HIS A 62 1.69 -7.20 -5.40
N HIS A 63 2.81 -7.57 -6.05
CA HIS A 63 3.09 -8.97 -6.37
C HIS A 63 3.05 -9.87 -5.12
N TRP A 64 3.44 -9.34 -3.96
CA TRP A 64 3.40 -10.05 -2.68
C TRP A 64 2.17 -9.73 -1.82
N TYR A 65 1.13 -9.11 -2.39
CA TYR A 65 -0.03 -8.60 -1.65
C TYR A 65 -0.65 -9.66 -0.72
N ASP A 66 -0.99 -10.84 -1.24
CA ASP A 66 -1.68 -11.88 -0.46
C ASP A 66 -0.88 -12.29 0.79
N LYS A 67 0.44 -12.43 0.63
CA LYS A 67 1.34 -12.77 1.75
C LYS A 67 1.42 -11.64 2.78
N LEU A 68 1.45 -10.39 2.33
CA LEU A 68 1.50 -9.22 3.21
C LEU A 68 0.18 -9.02 3.94
N ALA A 69 -0.95 -9.10 3.23
CA ALA A 69 -2.29 -8.91 3.78
C ALA A 69 -2.64 -10.01 4.79
N ALA A 70 -2.30 -11.27 4.51
CA ALA A 70 -2.52 -12.39 5.42
C ALA A 70 -1.77 -12.27 6.76
N ASN A 71 -0.69 -11.48 6.81
CA ASN A 71 0.13 -11.25 8.00
C ASN A 71 -0.03 -9.84 8.59
N SER A 72 -0.99 -9.06 8.11
CA SER A 72 -1.22 -7.70 8.56
C SER A 72 -2.42 -7.62 9.52
N SER A 73 -2.28 -6.86 10.61
CA SER A 73 -3.42 -6.49 11.45
C SER A 73 -4.21 -5.30 10.88
N ALA A 74 -3.55 -4.44 10.11
CA ALA A 74 -4.18 -3.34 9.36
C ALA A 74 -4.69 -3.83 8.00
N GLU A 75 -5.75 -3.21 7.49
CA GLU A 75 -6.20 -3.42 6.11
C GLU A 75 -5.11 -2.94 5.13
N ILE A 76 -4.66 -3.80 4.22
CA ILE A 76 -3.80 -3.37 3.11
C ILE A 76 -4.68 -3.11 1.89
N ILE A 77 -4.70 -1.86 1.42
CA ILE A 77 -5.42 -1.49 0.20
C ILE A 77 -4.59 -1.91 -1.01
N HIS A 78 -5.18 -2.77 -1.86
CA HIS A 78 -4.56 -3.15 -3.12
C HIS A 78 -4.68 -2.01 -4.16
N ILE A 79 -3.56 -1.50 -4.67
CA ILE A 79 -3.54 -0.35 -5.60
C ILE A 79 -4.30 -0.62 -6.92
N GLY A 80 -4.18 -1.83 -7.45
CA GLY A 80 -4.91 -2.26 -8.66
C GLY A 80 -6.43 -2.22 -8.46
N ASP A 81 -6.93 -2.79 -7.36
CA ASP A 81 -8.36 -2.78 -7.03
C ASP A 81 -8.88 -1.36 -6.79
N ALA A 82 -8.10 -0.52 -6.12
CA ALA A 82 -8.45 0.89 -5.91
C ALA A 82 -8.63 1.63 -7.24
N VAL A 83 -7.73 1.42 -8.21
CA VAL A 83 -7.84 2.00 -9.55
C VAL A 83 -9.06 1.47 -10.30
N VAL A 84 -9.30 0.16 -10.28
CA VAL A 84 -10.48 -0.45 -10.92
C VAL A 84 -11.77 0.10 -10.31
N ALA A 85 -11.82 0.25 -8.99
CA ALA A 85 -12.97 0.81 -8.29
C ALA A 85 -13.23 2.27 -8.69
N GLU A 86 -12.18 3.10 -8.80
CA GLU A 86 -12.35 4.50 -9.19
C GLU A 86 -12.76 4.64 -10.67
N ILE A 87 -12.20 3.83 -11.57
CA ILE A 87 -12.62 3.84 -12.98
C ILE A 87 -14.11 3.51 -13.09
N ARG A 88 -14.60 2.49 -12.37
CA ARG A 88 -16.04 2.15 -12.35
C ARG A 88 -16.88 3.32 -11.85
N ARG A 89 -16.48 3.98 -10.75
CA ARG A 89 -17.17 5.17 -10.21
C ARG A 89 -17.19 6.34 -11.21
N GLY A 90 -16.13 6.52 -11.98
CA GLY A 90 -16.03 7.56 -13.02
C GLY A 90 -17.01 7.32 -14.16
N LEU A 91 -17.08 6.07 -14.64
CA LEU A 91 -18.02 5.65 -15.68
C LEU A 91 -19.47 5.84 -15.25
N ASP A 92 -19.82 5.47 -14.02
CA ASP A 92 -21.18 5.65 -13.46
C ASP A 92 -21.58 7.13 -13.38
N ARG A 93 -20.60 8.03 -13.25
CA ARG A 93 -20.80 9.49 -13.19
C ARG A 93 -20.75 10.18 -14.56
N GLY A 94 -20.59 9.42 -15.65
CA GLY A 94 -20.48 9.98 -17.00
C GLY A 94 -19.23 10.82 -17.22
N ARG A 95 -18.17 10.61 -16.43
CA ARG A 95 -16.88 11.30 -16.56
C ARG A 95 -15.90 10.36 -17.27
N VAL A 96 -15.57 10.68 -18.52
CA VAL A 96 -14.49 10.05 -19.30
C VAL A 96 -13.49 11.12 -19.69
#